data_AF-A0A7V1WBG9-F1
#
_entry.id   AF-A0A7V1WBG9-F1
#
_cell.length_a   1.000
_cell.length_b   1.000
_cell.length_c   1.000
_cell.angle_alpha   90.00
_cell.angle_beta   90.00
_cell.angle_gamma   90.00
#
_symmetry.space_group_name_H-M   'P 1'
#
loop_
_entity.id
_entity.type
_entity.pdbx_description
1 polymer ?
#
loop_
_entity_poly.entity_id
_entity_poly.type
_entity_poly.pdbx_seq_one_letter_code
_entity_poly.pdbx_strand_id
1 'polypeptide(L)'
;GSCDEELARAGVLLAGEGLHPSSHGARVRFEGGRQLVTDGPFAETRELVAGFWLWKAGSMEEAIAWLKRAPFDGGTEVEIRQVLETEDFGEAFTPELREREEQLRQELASRAQN
;
A
#
# COMPACT_ATOMS: atom_id res chain seq x y z
N GLY A 1 10.85 -21.06 3.50
CA GLY A 1 10.48 -20.63 2.14
C GLY A 1 10.92 -19.19 1.99
N SER A 2 10.56 -18.51 0.90
CA SER A 2 10.61 -17.03 0.95
C SER A 2 9.75 -16.56 2.13
N CYS A 3 10.12 -15.45 2.78
CA CYS A 3 9.32 -14.84 3.85
C CYS A 3 7.86 -14.64 3.40
N ASP A 4 7.66 -14.30 2.13
CA ASP A 4 6.34 -14.13 1.50
C ASP A 4 5.50 -15.40 1.51
N GLU A 5 6.11 -16.57 1.31
CA GLU A 5 5.38 -17.85 1.32
C GLU A 5 4.92 -18.23 2.73
N GLU A 6 5.64 -17.81 3.75
CA GLU A 6 5.29 -18.04 5.15
C GLU A 6 4.17 -17.09 5.57
N LEU A 7 4.25 -15.82 5.16
CA LEU A 7 3.20 -14.82 5.36
C LEU A 7 1.90 -15.18 4.63
N ALA A 8 2.00 -15.67 3.39
CA ALA A 8 0.86 -16.15 2.62
C ALA A 8 0.20 -17.36 3.29
N ARG A 9 1.00 -18.34 3.74
CA ARG A 9 0.47 -19.52 4.46
C ARG A 9 -0.17 -19.15 5.79
N ALA A 10 0.33 -18.12 6.47
CA ALA A 10 -0.25 -17.60 7.71
C ALA A 10 -1.51 -16.76 7.48
N GLY A 11 -1.89 -16.46 6.22
CA GLY A 11 -3.01 -15.59 5.90
C GLY A 11 -2.78 -14.11 6.21
N VAL A 12 -1.52 -13.73 6.46
CA VAL A 12 -1.12 -12.35 6.81
C VAL A 12 -0.88 -11.53 5.54
N LEU A 13 -0.35 -12.13 4.48
CA LEU A 13 -0.09 -11.43 3.21
C LEU A 13 -1.39 -11.24 2.41
N LEU A 14 -1.80 -9.97 2.23
CA LEU A 14 -2.93 -9.61 1.37
C LEU A 14 -2.48 -9.31 -0.07
N ALA A 15 -1.34 -8.65 -0.22
CA ALA A 15 -0.69 -8.39 -1.51
C ALA A 15 0.81 -8.14 -1.31
N GLY A 16 1.62 -8.41 -2.33
CA GLY A 16 3.05 -8.10 -2.32
C GLY A 16 3.53 -7.93 -3.75
N GLU A 17 4.00 -6.75 -4.11
CA GLU A 17 4.30 -6.40 -5.50
C GLU A 17 5.60 -5.60 -5.59
N GLY A 18 6.42 -5.94 -6.59
CA GLY A 18 7.56 -5.14 -7.01
C GLY A 18 7.13 -4.05 -7.99
N LEU A 19 7.72 -2.87 -7.88
CA LEU A 19 7.47 -1.76 -8.79
C LEU A 19 8.60 -1.63 -9.81
N HIS A 20 8.24 -1.24 -11.03
CA HIS A 20 9.24 -0.81 -12.02
C HIS A 20 9.99 0.44 -11.55
N PRO A 21 11.20 0.71 -12.08
CA PRO A 21 11.94 1.93 -11.78
C PRO A 21 11.07 3.17 -11.94
N SER A 22 11.15 4.11 -11.00
CA SER A 22 10.33 5.33 -11.00
C SER A 22 10.52 6.20 -12.24
N SER A 23 11.64 6.07 -12.96
CA SER A 23 11.89 6.67 -14.27
C SER A 23 10.94 6.19 -15.37
N HIS A 24 10.24 5.07 -15.18
CA HIS A 24 9.20 4.57 -16.10
C HIS A 24 7.79 5.00 -15.67
N GLY A 25 7.65 5.71 -14.54
CA GLY A 25 6.38 6.19 -14.02
C GLY A 25 5.96 7.53 -14.60
N ALA A 26 4.72 7.92 -14.32
CA ALA A 26 4.18 9.25 -14.60
C ALA A 26 3.58 9.85 -13.34
N ARG A 27 3.67 11.17 -13.20
CA ARG A 27 3.05 11.95 -12.12
C ARG A 27 1.95 12.82 -12.70
N VAL A 28 0.80 12.84 -12.03
CA VAL A 28 -0.33 13.70 -12.39
C VAL A 28 -0.56 14.70 -11.26
N ARG A 29 -0.39 15.99 -11.55
CA ARG A 29 -0.68 17.08 -10.62
C ARG A 29 -2.02 17.72 -10.96
N PHE A 30 -2.87 17.87 -9.96
CA PHE A 30 -4.16 18.55 -10.07
C PHE A 30 -4.01 19.95 -9.48
N GLU A 31 -4.18 21.00 -10.30
CA GLU A 31 -4.02 22.39 -9.87
C GLU A 31 -4.96 23.32 -10.64
N GLY A 32 -5.82 24.04 -9.91
CA GLY A 32 -6.76 24.99 -10.51
C GLY A 32 -7.70 24.37 -11.55
N GLY A 33 -8.16 23.13 -11.33
CA GLY A 33 -9.02 22.40 -12.26
C GLY A 33 -8.29 21.81 -13.48
N ARG A 34 -6.96 21.92 -13.55
CA ARG A 34 -6.14 21.34 -14.61
C ARG A 34 -5.39 20.11 -14.12
N GLN A 35 -5.11 19.20 -15.05
CA GLN A 35 -4.30 18.01 -14.85
C GLN A 35 -2.99 18.19 -15.62
N LEU A 36 -1.86 18.23 -14.92
CA LEU A 36 -0.53 18.27 -15.53
C LEU A 36 0.13 16.91 -15.36
N VAL A 37 0.50 16.29 -16.48
CA VAL A 37 1.24 15.03 -16.50
C VAL A 37 2.73 15.34 -16.64
N THR A 38 3.57 14.66 -15.87
CA THR A 38 5.03 14.80 -15.93
C THR A 38 5.64 13.42 -15.75
N ASP A 39 6.55 13.03 -16.63
CA ASP A 39 7.28 11.77 -16.50
C ASP A 39 8.09 11.75 -15.19
N GLY A 40 8.28 10.55 -14.64
CA GLY A 40 9.01 10.34 -13.40
C GLY A 40 10.53 10.54 -13.54
N PRO A 41 11.28 10.41 -12.44
CA PRO A 41 10.82 10.21 -11.06
C PRO A 41 10.36 11.52 -10.39
N PHE A 42 10.08 11.48 -9.09
CA PHE A 42 9.96 12.70 -8.30
C PHE A 42 11.28 13.48 -8.31
N ALA A 43 11.20 14.81 -8.48
CA ALA A 43 12.37 15.68 -8.72
C ALA A 43 13.37 15.71 -7.56
N GLU A 44 12.91 15.45 -6.33
CA GLU A 44 13.76 15.24 -5.15
C GLU A 44 13.37 13.90 -4.53
N THR A 45 14.09 12.83 -4.87
CA THR A 45 13.96 11.54 -4.19
C THR A 45 15.31 11.12 -3.68
N ARG A 46 15.50 11.19 -2.36
CA ARG A 46 16.66 10.59 -1.71
C ARG A 46 16.51 9.07 -1.63
N GLU A 47 15.27 8.59 -1.55
CA GLU A 47 14.90 7.19 -1.47
C GLU A 47 13.74 6.92 -2.43
N LEU A 48 13.77 5.75 -3.08
CA LEU A 48 12.75 5.30 -4.03
C LEU A 48 12.09 4.02 -3.51
N VAL A 49 10.77 3.94 -3.65
CA VAL A 49 10.01 2.74 -3.30
C VAL A 49 10.15 1.71 -4.42
N ALA A 50 10.80 0.59 -4.12
CA ALA A 50 11.01 -0.52 -5.06
C ALA A 50 9.85 -1.53 -5.09
N GLY A 51 8.97 -1.49 -4.08
CA GLY A 51 7.89 -2.44 -3.90
C GLY A 51 7.12 -2.17 -2.61
N PHE A 52 6.05 -2.91 -2.41
CA PHE A 52 5.31 -2.88 -1.15
C PHE A 52 4.73 -4.25 -0.82
N TRP A 53 4.46 -4.45 0.46
CA TRP A 53 3.57 -5.50 0.94
C TRP A 53 2.36 -4.86 1.61
N LEU A 54 1.20 -5.48 1.41
CA LEU A 54 -0.01 -5.20 2.18
C LEU A 54 -0.26 -6.41 3.09
N TRP A 55 -0.23 -6.17 4.40
CA TRP A 55 -0.42 -7.20 5.42
C TRP A 55 -1.68 -6.95 6.24
N LYS A 56 -2.34 -8.03 6.66
CA LYS A 56 -3.32 -8.04 7.73
C LYS A 56 -2.67 -8.54 9.01
N ALA A 57 -2.20 -7.61 9.84
CA ALA A 57 -1.63 -7.89 11.15
C ALA A 57 -2.58 -7.40 12.26
N GLY A 58 -2.56 -8.06 13.42
CA GLY A 58 -3.32 -7.65 14.59
C GLY A 58 -2.72 -6.45 15.32
N SER A 59 -1.44 -6.13 15.10
CA SER A 59 -0.79 -4.92 15.62
C SER A 59 0.46 -4.51 14.83
N MET A 60 0.95 -3.29 15.09
CA MET A 60 2.23 -2.80 14.55
C MET A 60 3.41 -3.66 15.01
N GLU A 61 3.41 -4.12 16.26
CA GLU A 61 4.44 -4.99 16.81
C GLU A 61 4.48 -6.36 16.12
N GLU A 62 3.30 -6.90 15.79
CA GLU A 62 3.21 -8.14 15.01
C GLU A 62 3.78 -7.93 13.60
N ALA A 63 3.42 -6.84 12.91
CA ALA A 63 3.97 -6.52 11.59
C ALA A 63 5.51 -6.37 11.65
N ILE A 64 6.03 -5.67 12.65
CA ILE A 64 7.48 -5.54 12.87
C ILE A 64 8.13 -6.90 13.13
N ALA A 65 7.50 -7.78 13.92
CA ALA A 65 8.01 -9.11 14.21
C ALA A 65 8.08 -9.98 12.94
N TRP A 66 7.09 -9.87 12.06
CA TRP A 66 7.13 -10.49 10.74
C TRP A 66 8.26 -9.94 9.87
N LEU A 67 8.39 -8.61 9.76
CA LEU A 67 9.41 -7.98 8.93
C LEU A 67 10.83 -8.36 9.36
N LYS A 68 11.09 -8.52 10.66
CA LYS A 68 12.39 -8.94 11.20
C LYS A 68 12.85 -10.32 10.73
N ARG A 69 11.97 -11.14 10.16
CA ARG A 69 12.30 -12.46 9.60
C ARG A 69 12.69 -12.38 8.12
N ALA A 70 12.48 -11.24 7.46
CA ALA A 70 12.84 -11.06 6.07
C ALA A 70 14.36 -11.09 5.88
N PRO A 71 14.87 -11.67 4.79
CA PRO A 71 16.31 -11.86 4.57
C PRO A 71 16.98 -10.59 4.03
N PHE A 72 16.68 -9.42 4.61
CA PHE A 72 17.36 -8.18 4.23
C PHE A 72 18.76 -8.11 4.83
N ASP A 73 19.73 -7.72 4.02
CA ASP A 73 21.09 -7.40 4.45
C ASP A 73 21.41 -5.91 4.16
N GLY A 74 22.58 -5.47 4.61
CA GLY A 74 23.28 -4.36 3.94
C GLY A 74 22.65 -2.96 4.00
N GLY A 75 21.95 -2.57 5.07
CA GLY A 75 21.44 -1.19 5.22
C GLY A 75 20.13 -0.90 4.50
N THR A 76 19.35 -1.93 4.19
CA THR A 76 17.98 -1.79 3.70
C THR A 76 17.07 -1.24 4.80
N GLU A 77 16.31 -0.19 4.49
CA GLU A 77 15.26 0.35 5.34
C GLU A 77 13.89 0.05 4.73
N VAL A 78 12.92 -0.30 5.58
CA VAL A 78 11.53 -0.56 5.18
C VAL A 78 10.62 0.22 6.11
N GLU A 79 9.77 1.07 5.53
CA GLU A 79 8.73 1.78 6.25
C GLU A 79 7.50 0.88 6.44
N ILE A 80 7.04 0.71 7.68
CA ILE A 80 5.75 0.07 7.97
C ILE A 80 4.75 1.16 8.31
N ARG A 81 3.63 1.19 7.59
CA ARG A 81 2.52 2.10 7.88
C ARG A 81 1.19 1.37 7.86
N GLN A 82 0.32 1.79 8.77
CA GLN A 82 -1.07 1.37 8.77
C GLN A 82 -1.83 2.02 7.61
N VAL A 83 -2.69 1.25 6.96
CA VAL A 83 -3.65 1.76 5.97
C VAL A 83 -4.84 2.34 6.72
N LEU A 84 -5.34 3.50 6.28
CA LEU A 84 -6.52 4.13 6.87
C LEU A 84 -7.74 3.22 6.73
N GLU A 85 -8.49 3.07 7.81
CA GLU A 85 -9.79 2.42 7.85
C GLU A 85 -10.91 3.45 8.04
N THR A 86 -12.15 3.01 7.86
CA THR A 86 -13.34 3.86 7.89
C THR A 86 -13.51 4.60 9.22
N GLU A 87 -13.00 4.01 10.29
CA GLU A 87 -13.04 4.52 11.66
C GLU A 87 -12.08 5.70 11.86
N ASP A 88 -10.99 5.76 11.10
CA ASP A 88 -9.94 6.78 11.26
C ASP A 88 -10.40 8.18 10.83
N PHE A 89 -11.40 8.25 9.96
CA PHE A 89 -11.92 9.52 9.43
C PHE A 89 -12.95 10.20 10.35
N GLY A 90 -13.36 9.56 11.45
CA GLY A 90 -14.27 10.12 12.45
C GLY A 90 -15.60 10.64 11.86
N GLU A 91 -16.06 11.79 12.34
CA GLU A 91 -17.32 12.42 11.91
C GLU A 91 -17.25 13.02 10.49
N ALA A 92 -16.06 13.27 9.96
CA ALA A 92 -15.88 13.81 8.61
C ALA A 92 -16.24 12.81 7.50
N PHE A 93 -16.32 11.53 7.86
CA PHE A 93 -16.78 10.47 6.97
C PHE A 93 -18.25 10.20 7.22
N THR A 94 -19.08 10.98 6.51
CA THR A 94 -20.54 10.94 6.64
C THR A 94 -21.09 9.54 6.29
N PRO A 95 -22.31 9.19 6.73
CA PRO A 95 -22.93 7.91 6.40
C PRO A 95 -22.94 7.61 4.89
N GLU A 96 -23.19 8.62 4.05
CA GLU A 96 -23.23 8.48 2.60
C GLU A 96 -21.86 8.16 2.00
N LEU A 97 -20.79 8.75 2.57
CA LEU A 97 -19.41 8.45 2.15
C LEU A 97 -19.01 7.03 2.55
N ARG A 98 -19.44 6.56 3.73
CA ARG A 98 -19.24 5.17 4.20
C ARG A 98 -19.92 4.16 3.29
N GLU A 99 -21.20 4.37 2.98
CA GLU A 99 -21.95 3.48 2.09
C GLU A 99 -21.32 3.39 0.71
N ARG A 100 -20.90 4.53 0.15
CA ARG A 100 -20.25 4.57 -1.16
C ARG A 100 -18.91 3.84 -1.18
N GLU A 101 -18.14 3.96 -0.11
CA GLU A 101 -16.84 3.33 0.02
C GLU A 101 -16.96 1.80 0.19
N GLU A 102 -17.90 1.35 1.01
CA GLU A 102 -18.23 -0.08 1.16
C GLU A 102 -18.71 -0.68 -0.16
N GLN A 103 -19.57 0.01 -0.90
CA GLN A 103 -20.00 -0.42 -2.23
C GLN A 103 -18.82 -0.58 -3.20
N LEU A 104 -17.88 0.38 -3.20
CA LEU A 104 -16.68 0.31 -4.03
C LEU A 104 -15.79 -0.86 -3.62
N ARG A 105 -15.61 -1.10 -2.32
CA ARG A 105 -14.84 -2.25 -1.80
C ARG A 105 -15.46 -3.58 -2.23
N GLN A 106 -16.78 -3.72 -2.11
CA GLN A 106 -17.51 -4.92 -2.52
C GLN A 106 -17.40 -5.17 -4.03
N GLU A 107 -17.53 -4.11 -4.84
CA GLU A 107 -17.38 -4.20 -6.28
C GLU A 107 -15.97 -4.66 -6.66
N LEU A 108 -14.93 -4.05 -6.09
CA LEU A 108 -13.53 -4.43 -6.35
C LEU A 108 -13.25 -5.87 -5.91
N ALA A 109 -13.76 -6.30 -4.76
CA ALA A 109 -13.63 -7.68 -4.29
C ALA A 109 -14.30 -8.69 -5.23
N SER A 110 -15.48 -8.36 -5.76
CA SER A 110 -16.19 -9.22 -6.72
C SER A 110 -15.46 -9.36 -8.06
N ARG A 111 -14.79 -8.28 -8.51
CA ARG A 111 -14.01 -8.28 -9.76
C ARG A 111 -12.71 -9.06 -9.64
N ALA A 112 -12.10 -9.09 -8.46
CA ALA A 112 -10.89 -9.87 -8.20
C ALA A 112 -11.14 -11.40 -8.13
N GLN A 113 -12.39 -11.83 -8.02
CA GLN A 113 -12.78 -13.26 -7.95
C GLN A 113 -13.22 -13.86 -9.30
N ASN A 114 -13.25 -13.05 -10.38
CA ASN A 114 -13.58 -13.47 -11.76
C ASN A 114 -12.33 -13.47 -12.64
#